data_AF-A0A139PA63-F1
#
_entry.id   AF-A0A139PA63-F1
#
_cell.length_a   1.000
_cell.length_b   1.000
_cell.length_c   1.000
_cell.angle_alpha   90.00
_cell.angle_beta   90.00
_cell.angle_gamma   90.00
#
_symmetry.space_group_name_H-M   'P 1'
#
loop_
_entity.id
_entity.type
_entity.pdbx_description
1 polymer ?
#
loop_
_entity_poly.entity_id
_entity_poly.type
_entity_poly.pdbx_seq_one_letter_code
_entity_poly.pdbx_strand_id
1 'polypeptide(L)'
;MERELSRRKKLLSDYGVGTLELYRQASGKEEPAIVILLDSYESMKEEAYELELFKLLVRISREGLSIGVHLLVTAGRQSNLRAQFYANFKHQLTLPQNDVGEVRSIVGSTPLAATMEDIKGRALMKRDEVDVLQLALPVAGANDAQVLNNLRQEVASLQEAWTGQRPSAIPMVPEELTEADFYSRASVQAAYEQGLVPLGLDMETVEPITWNLSKGNLLYLTDRQEYMMDFVNQLTHGKQKVIVFAPKHHGLQIENGVDYITQEEEYVAALDTIKDRIEGRLERRAYEHVATVVIYDWVNLVQELSLSNQNKLLYVLEKGARVGYASIVISDSNLSRQIDEVSRLVKTYKQSLMGIRFNDQTIVTATNKPPMREGALDTQIHYYTVDSLTKKLKVLMK
;
A
#
# COMPACT_ATOMS: atom_id res chain seq x y z
N MET A 1 -1.49 9.55 6.92
CA MET A 1 -2.09 10.74 7.58
C MET A 1 -2.39 11.89 6.60
N GLU A 2 -1.47 12.28 5.71
CA GLU A 2 -1.69 13.41 4.78
C GLU A 2 -3.00 13.32 3.97
N ARG A 3 -3.29 12.13 3.43
CA ARG A 3 -4.55 11.82 2.73
C ARG A 3 -5.78 12.17 3.56
N GLU A 4 -5.75 11.88 4.85
CA GLU A 4 -6.87 12.14 5.77
C GLU A 4 -7.01 13.64 6.08
N LEU A 5 -5.90 14.36 6.28
CA LEU A 5 -5.94 15.83 6.43
C LEU A 5 -6.56 16.50 5.19
N SER A 6 -6.15 16.06 3.99
CA SER A 6 -6.69 16.56 2.73
C SER A 6 -8.16 16.19 2.53
N ARG A 7 -8.57 14.96 2.89
CA ARG A 7 -9.98 14.52 2.86
C ARG A 7 -10.85 15.42 3.73
N ARG A 8 -10.47 15.65 4.98
CA ARG A 8 -11.25 16.49 5.92
C ARG A 8 -11.29 17.95 5.48
N LYS A 9 -10.20 18.52 4.99
CA LYS A 9 -10.24 19.88 4.41
C LYS A 9 -11.23 20.00 3.27
N LYS A 10 -11.24 19.02 2.36
CA LYS A 10 -12.22 18.97 1.27
C LYS A 10 -13.64 18.86 1.80
N LEU A 11 -13.86 17.99 2.78
CA LEU A 11 -15.15 17.81 3.46
C LEU A 11 -15.70 19.13 4.02
N LEU A 12 -14.87 19.90 4.73
CA LEU A 12 -15.24 21.20 5.27
C LEU A 12 -15.54 22.21 4.15
N SER A 13 -14.70 22.25 3.12
CA SER A 13 -14.87 23.12 1.96
C SER A 13 -16.16 22.83 1.18
N ASP A 14 -16.50 21.56 0.98
CA ASP A 14 -17.69 21.14 0.24
C ASP A 14 -18.99 21.60 0.94
N TYR A 15 -18.95 21.81 2.27
CA TYR A 15 -20.05 22.32 3.08
C TYR A 15 -19.92 23.81 3.42
N GLY A 16 -18.86 24.49 2.96
CA GLY A 16 -18.65 25.91 3.23
C GLY A 16 -18.39 26.26 4.70
N VAL A 17 -17.88 25.32 5.50
CA VAL A 17 -17.68 25.48 6.95
C VAL A 17 -16.21 25.49 7.34
N GLY A 18 -15.88 26.21 8.42
CA GLY A 18 -14.51 26.37 8.88
C GLY A 18 -14.02 25.34 9.91
N THR A 19 -14.92 24.54 10.50
CA THR A 19 -14.58 23.59 11.57
C THR A 19 -15.36 22.28 11.46
N LEU A 20 -14.82 21.21 12.05
CA LEU A 20 -15.49 19.91 12.12
C LEU A 20 -16.80 19.96 12.92
N GLU A 21 -16.88 20.83 13.93
CA GLU A 21 -18.12 21.06 14.69
C GLU A 21 -19.21 21.66 13.80
N LEU A 22 -18.89 22.70 13.04
CA LEU A 22 -19.82 23.29 12.07
C LEU A 22 -20.19 22.28 10.96
N TYR A 23 -19.25 21.43 10.55
CA TYR A 23 -19.54 20.33 9.61
C TYR A 23 -20.57 19.35 10.18
N ARG A 24 -20.44 18.93 11.44
CA ARG A 24 -21.42 18.04 12.09
C ARG A 24 -22.80 18.67 12.15
N GLN A 25 -22.87 19.97 12.48
CA GLN A 25 -24.12 20.73 12.51
C GLN A 25 -24.76 20.87 11.12
N ALA A 26 -23.96 21.15 10.08
CA ALA A 26 -24.46 21.38 8.72
C ALA A 26 -24.82 20.08 7.98
N SER A 27 -24.06 19.01 8.18
CA SER A 27 -24.22 17.75 7.44
C SER A 27 -25.07 16.71 8.17
N GLY A 28 -25.21 16.83 9.50
CA GLY A 28 -25.79 15.79 10.36
C GLY A 28 -24.94 14.51 10.46
N LYS A 29 -23.73 14.50 9.88
CA LYS A 29 -22.82 13.34 9.90
C LYS A 29 -21.73 13.55 10.95
N GLU A 30 -21.45 12.50 11.69
CA GLU A 30 -20.33 12.47 12.62
C GLU A 30 -19.03 12.09 11.91
N GLU A 31 -17.94 12.71 12.35
CA GLU A 31 -16.58 12.39 11.94
C GLU A 31 -15.74 12.26 13.22
N PRO A 32 -15.02 11.14 13.42
CA PRO A 32 -14.32 10.88 14.67
C PRO A 32 -13.18 11.88 14.88
N ALA A 33 -12.95 12.28 16.13
CA ALA A 33 -11.74 13.01 16.48
C ALA A 33 -10.53 12.06 16.37
N ILE A 34 -9.43 12.54 15.81
CA ILE A 34 -8.16 11.80 15.77
C ILE A 34 -7.24 12.44 16.80
N VAL A 35 -6.71 11.64 17.72
CA VAL A 35 -5.73 12.09 18.71
C VAL A 35 -4.42 11.39 18.42
N ILE A 36 -3.40 12.17 18.09
CA ILE A 36 -2.03 11.68 17.85
C ILE A 36 -1.25 11.92 19.14
N LEU A 37 -0.77 10.84 19.74
CA LEU A 37 0.08 10.86 20.93
C LEU A 37 1.52 10.61 20.48
N LEU A 38 2.41 11.56 20.74
CA LEU A 38 3.85 11.40 20.53
C LEU A 38 4.54 11.43 21.89
N ASP A 39 4.94 10.26 22.36
CA ASP A 39 5.69 10.14 23.60
C ASP A 39 7.20 10.20 23.31
N SER A 40 7.88 11.14 23.96
CA SER A 40 9.26 11.54 23.71
C SER A 40 9.51 11.96 22.27
N TYR A 41 9.35 13.26 21.98
CA TYR A 41 9.72 13.87 20.71
C TYR A 41 11.17 13.56 20.28
N GLU A 42 12.07 13.39 21.24
CA GLU A 42 13.48 13.05 20.99
C GLU A 42 13.66 11.71 20.28
N SER A 43 12.78 10.73 20.50
CA SER A 43 12.85 9.41 19.85
C SER A 43 12.72 9.45 18.33
N MET A 44 12.17 10.54 17.78
CA MET A 44 12.04 10.77 16.35
C MET A 44 13.33 11.32 15.72
N LYS A 45 14.21 11.92 16.52
CA LYS A 45 15.48 12.46 16.01
C LYS A 45 16.32 11.28 15.52
N GLU A 46 17.01 11.46 14.39
CA GLU A 46 17.88 10.45 13.75
C GLU A 46 17.17 9.37 12.91
N GLU A 47 15.84 9.37 12.88
CA GLU A 47 15.08 8.52 11.94
C GLU A 47 15.22 9.02 10.49
N ALA A 48 15.28 8.09 9.53
CA ALA A 48 15.43 8.42 8.11
C ALA A 48 14.32 9.35 7.57
N TYR A 49 13.15 9.33 8.21
CA TYR A 49 11.97 10.11 7.87
C TYR A 49 11.75 11.34 8.76
N GLU A 50 12.71 11.72 9.63
CA GLU A 50 12.57 12.84 10.58
C GLU A 50 12.04 14.12 9.91
N LEU A 51 12.62 14.51 8.77
CA LEU A 51 12.28 15.77 8.11
C LEU A 51 10.84 15.76 7.55
N GLU A 52 10.42 14.65 6.97
CA GLU A 52 9.07 14.50 6.42
C GLU A 52 8.02 14.45 7.54
N LEU A 53 8.30 13.68 8.58
CA LEU A 53 7.44 13.58 9.74
C LEU A 53 7.33 14.94 10.47
N PHE A 54 8.43 15.66 10.62
CA PHE A 54 8.41 16.99 11.23
C PHE A 54 7.56 17.99 10.41
N LYS A 55 7.66 17.98 9.07
CA LYS A 55 6.78 18.80 8.21
C LYS A 55 5.31 18.47 8.42
N LEU A 56 4.98 17.17 8.52
CA LEU A 56 3.63 16.69 8.79
C LEU A 56 3.14 17.14 10.17
N LEU A 57 3.95 16.99 11.22
CA LEU A 57 3.62 17.39 12.58
C LEU A 57 3.36 18.90 12.68
N VAL A 58 4.17 19.73 12.04
CA VAL A 58 3.96 21.19 11.98
C VAL A 58 2.64 21.51 11.28
N ARG A 59 2.35 20.87 10.14
CA ARG A 59 1.08 21.03 9.44
C ARG A 59 -0.12 20.64 10.33
N ILE A 60 -0.04 19.51 11.03
CA ILE A 60 -1.09 19.05 11.97
C ILE A 60 -1.24 20.04 13.12
N SER A 61 -0.15 20.54 13.70
CA SER A 61 -0.22 21.48 14.82
C SER A 61 -0.93 22.79 14.45
N ARG A 62 -0.77 23.25 13.19
CA ARG A 62 -1.40 24.49 12.69
C ARG A 62 -2.85 24.30 12.24
N GLU A 63 -3.14 23.18 11.58
CA GLU A 63 -4.40 23.00 10.84
C GLU A 63 -5.31 21.92 11.44
N GLY A 64 -4.79 21.07 12.31
CA GLY A 64 -5.47 19.88 12.81
C GLY A 64 -6.73 20.20 13.62
N LEU A 65 -6.68 21.25 14.44
CA LEU A 65 -7.77 21.59 15.35
C LEU A 65 -9.09 21.85 14.61
N SER A 66 -9.05 22.57 13.48
CA SER A 66 -10.26 22.88 12.70
C SER A 66 -10.86 21.64 12.06
N ILE A 67 -10.06 20.62 11.76
CA ILE A 67 -10.51 19.35 11.16
C ILE A 67 -10.64 18.20 12.19
N GLY A 68 -10.62 18.51 13.49
CA GLY A 68 -10.77 17.53 14.57
C GLY A 68 -9.61 16.52 14.67
N VAL A 69 -8.40 16.97 14.37
CA VAL A 69 -7.14 16.25 14.58
C VAL A 69 -6.36 16.95 15.68
N HIS A 70 -6.07 16.25 16.76
CA HIS A 70 -5.41 16.76 17.96
C HIS A 70 -4.04 16.11 18.11
N LEU A 71 -3.10 16.86 18.65
CA LEU A 71 -1.73 16.41 18.86
C LEU A 71 -1.36 16.64 20.33
N LEU A 72 -0.92 15.56 21.00
CA LEU A 72 -0.34 15.61 22.32
C LEU A 72 1.11 15.12 22.19
N VAL A 73 2.05 15.92 22.69
CA VAL A 73 3.48 15.63 22.59
C VAL A 73 4.09 15.73 23.97
N THR A 74 4.89 14.74 24.34
CA THR A 74 5.82 14.84 25.46
C THR A 74 7.23 15.06 24.91
N ALA A 75 8.04 15.83 25.64
CA ALA A 75 9.43 16.05 25.33
C ALA A 75 10.19 16.21 26.66
N GLY A 76 11.44 15.76 26.70
CA GLY A 76 12.29 15.94 27.86
C GLY A 76 12.60 17.42 28.12
N ARG A 77 12.71 18.22 27.05
CA ARG A 77 12.89 19.67 27.10
C ARG A 77 12.13 20.34 25.95
N GLN A 78 11.49 21.48 26.21
CA GLN A 78 10.92 22.34 25.17
C GLN A 78 12.00 22.85 24.20
N SER A 79 13.22 23.07 24.69
CA SER A 79 14.38 23.42 23.83
C SER A 79 14.70 22.37 22.75
N ASN A 80 14.26 21.12 22.91
CA ASN A 80 14.37 20.09 21.87
C ASN A 80 13.34 20.26 20.74
N LEU A 81 12.24 20.97 21.00
CA LEU A 81 11.19 21.25 20.04
C LEU A 81 11.56 22.50 19.23
N ARG A 82 11.36 22.44 17.92
CA ARG A 82 11.58 23.62 17.05
C ARG A 82 10.47 24.64 17.28
N ALA A 83 10.79 25.94 17.32
CA ALA A 83 9.85 27.02 17.63
C ALA A 83 8.57 27.01 16.80
N GLN A 84 8.68 26.76 15.49
CA GLN A 84 7.53 26.68 14.58
C GLN A 84 6.53 25.57 14.92
N PHE A 85 6.93 24.57 15.73
CA PHE A 85 6.09 23.47 16.13
C PHE A 85 5.37 23.77 17.43
N TYR A 86 6.11 24.07 18.51
CA TYR A 86 5.48 24.34 19.82
C TYR A 86 4.72 25.67 19.88
N ALA A 87 4.99 26.62 18.96
CA ALA A 87 4.22 27.87 18.87
C ALA A 87 2.72 27.64 18.60
N ASN A 88 2.34 26.50 18.01
CA ASN A 88 0.94 26.15 17.76
C ASN A 88 0.28 25.44 18.96
N PHE A 89 1.01 25.15 20.04
CA PHE A 89 0.45 24.48 21.21
C PHE A 89 -0.24 25.47 22.13
N LYS A 90 -1.58 25.46 22.08
CA LYS A 90 -2.44 26.25 22.97
C LYS A 90 -2.25 25.88 24.44
N HIS A 91 -2.19 24.59 24.73
CA HIS A 91 -2.03 24.06 26.08
C HIS A 91 -0.61 23.55 26.24
N GLN A 92 0.09 24.10 27.22
CA GLN A 92 1.44 23.71 27.58
C GLN A 92 1.50 23.58 29.10
N LEU A 93 2.10 22.49 29.56
CA LEU A 93 2.38 22.25 30.96
C LEU A 93 3.78 21.65 31.08
N THR A 94 4.35 21.77 32.28
CA THR A 94 5.63 21.17 32.61
C THR A 94 5.53 20.46 33.95
N LEU A 95 6.13 19.28 34.01
CA LEU A 95 6.44 18.58 35.26
C LEU A 95 7.70 19.21 35.89
N PRO A 96 8.17 18.78 37.08
CA PRO A 96 9.42 19.26 37.63
C PRO A 96 10.56 19.11 36.60
N GLN A 97 11.29 20.21 36.37
CA GLN A 97 12.45 20.26 35.48
C GLN A 97 13.71 20.54 36.30
N ASN A 98 14.84 20.04 35.82
CA ASN A 98 16.14 20.27 36.45
C ASN A 98 16.56 21.75 36.40
N ASP A 99 16.10 22.50 35.39
CA ASP A 99 16.44 23.90 35.19
C ASP A 99 15.17 24.78 35.24
N VAL A 100 15.20 25.80 36.10
CA VAL A 100 14.14 26.82 36.23
C VAL A 100 13.94 27.59 34.92
N GLY A 101 14.99 27.76 34.12
CA GLY A 101 14.91 28.38 32.79
C GLY A 101 13.98 27.63 31.84
N GLU A 102 14.01 26.30 31.87
CA GLU A 102 13.15 25.42 31.05
C GLU A 102 11.68 25.50 31.51
N VAL A 103 11.44 25.61 32.83
CA VAL A 103 10.08 25.85 33.35
C VAL A 103 9.55 27.19 32.81
N ARG A 104 10.36 28.25 32.89
CA ARG A 104 9.98 29.60 32.45
C ARG A 104 9.74 29.71 30.95
N SER A 105 10.45 28.94 30.12
CA SER A 105 10.20 28.93 28.67
C SER A 105 8.82 28.34 28.32
N ILE A 106 8.33 27.41 29.14
CA ILE A 106 7.05 26.72 28.94
C ILE A 106 5.88 27.56 29.48
N VAL A 107 5.92 27.94 30.77
CA VAL A 107 4.78 28.58 31.45
C VAL A 107 4.89 30.10 31.56
N GLY A 108 6.01 30.69 31.17
CA GLY A 108 6.30 32.11 31.32
C GLY A 108 6.98 32.46 32.64
N SER A 109 7.24 33.75 32.85
CA SER A 109 7.88 34.24 34.07
C SER A 109 6.93 34.13 35.26
N THR A 110 7.27 33.26 36.22
CA THR A 110 6.50 33.06 37.45
C THR A 110 7.44 32.72 38.61
N PRO A 111 7.15 33.16 39.85
CA PRO A 111 7.89 32.72 41.04
C PRO A 111 7.73 31.21 41.29
N LEU A 112 6.60 30.62 40.86
CA LEU A 112 6.31 29.18 41.02
C LEU A 112 7.34 28.29 40.33
N ALA A 113 8.04 28.80 39.32
CA ALA A 113 9.05 28.05 38.58
C ALA A 113 10.23 27.62 39.45
N ALA A 114 10.57 28.39 40.49
CA ALA A 114 11.66 28.06 41.41
C ALA A 114 11.19 27.32 42.68
N THR A 115 9.88 27.29 42.94
CA THR A 115 9.29 26.73 44.16
C THR A 115 8.41 25.52 43.89
N MET A 116 8.50 24.93 42.69
CA MET A 116 7.75 23.74 42.33
C MET A 116 8.23 22.54 43.13
N GLU A 117 7.31 21.86 43.80
CA GLU A 117 7.62 20.65 44.58
C GLU A 117 7.92 19.46 43.66
N ASP A 118 8.94 18.67 44.00
CA ASP A 118 9.30 17.44 43.29
C ASP A 118 8.39 16.28 43.72
N ILE A 119 7.13 16.36 43.31
CA ILE A 119 6.11 15.34 43.55
C ILE A 119 5.72 14.74 42.20
N LYS A 120 5.71 13.41 42.07
CA LYS A 120 5.27 12.73 40.84
C LYS A 120 3.85 13.19 40.46
N GLY A 121 3.69 13.65 39.22
CA GLY A 121 2.42 14.17 38.70
C GLY A 121 2.11 15.63 39.07
N ARG A 122 2.96 16.31 39.86
CA ARG A 122 2.89 17.77 40.02
C ARG A 122 3.22 18.43 38.70
N ALA A 123 2.46 19.43 38.29
CA ALA A 123 2.70 20.17 37.07
C ALA A 123 2.41 21.66 37.25
N LEU A 124 3.07 22.50 36.45
CA LEU A 124 2.67 23.88 36.20
C LEU A 124 2.06 23.96 34.81
N MET A 125 0.92 24.64 34.67
CA MET A 125 0.25 24.80 33.37
C MET A 125 0.10 26.27 33.03
N LYS A 126 0.40 26.59 31.77
CA LYS A 126 0.21 27.92 31.21
C LYS A 126 -1.28 28.17 30.93
N ARG A 127 -1.87 29.13 31.64
CA ARG A 127 -3.19 29.72 31.37
C ARG A 127 -3.05 31.25 31.44
N ASP A 128 -4.14 31.97 31.73
CA ASP A 128 -4.08 33.42 31.98
C ASP A 128 -3.17 33.72 33.19
N GLU A 129 -3.24 32.85 34.21
CA GLU A 129 -2.26 32.74 35.29
C GLU A 129 -1.61 31.34 35.27
N VAL A 130 -0.47 31.17 35.95
CA VAL A 130 0.18 29.86 36.04
C VAL A 130 -0.45 29.05 37.16
N ASP A 131 -1.13 27.95 36.79
CA ASP A 131 -1.76 27.05 37.75
C ASP A 131 -0.81 25.95 38.22
N VAL A 132 -0.89 25.64 39.51
CA VAL A 132 -0.26 24.45 40.11
C VAL A 132 -1.28 23.30 40.06
N LEU A 133 -0.90 22.19 39.43
CA LEU A 133 -1.77 21.04 39.20
C LEU A 133 -1.21 19.77 39.83
N GLN A 134 -2.08 18.86 40.24
CA GLN A 134 -1.72 17.47 40.51
C GLN A 134 -2.48 16.57 39.52
N LEU A 135 -1.75 15.86 38.68
CA LEU A 135 -2.34 14.94 37.71
C LEU A 135 -2.96 13.74 38.43
N ALA A 136 -4.18 13.37 38.01
CA ALA A 136 -4.83 12.16 38.46
C ALA A 136 -4.13 10.93 37.88
N LEU A 137 -4.16 9.82 38.63
CA LEU A 137 -3.84 8.51 38.09
C LEU A 137 -4.94 8.09 37.10
N PRO A 138 -4.61 7.31 36.06
CA PRO A 138 -5.61 6.84 35.09
C PRO A 138 -6.68 5.96 35.74
N VAL A 139 -6.34 5.25 36.82
CA VAL A 139 -7.24 4.45 37.65
C VAL A 139 -6.79 4.53 39.12
N ALA A 140 -7.69 4.27 40.06
CA ALA A 140 -7.36 4.21 41.48
C ALA A 140 -6.44 3.01 41.80
N GLY A 141 -5.48 3.20 42.69
CA GLY A 141 -4.62 2.14 43.21
C GLY A 141 -3.68 2.68 44.28
N ALA A 142 -3.38 1.87 45.31
CA ALA A 142 -2.49 2.30 46.40
C ALA A 142 -0.99 2.18 46.04
N ASN A 143 -0.66 1.47 44.96
CA ASN A 143 0.70 1.28 44.46
C ASN A 143 0.68 0.96 42.95
N ASP A 144 1.85 1.01 42.31
CA ASP A 144 2.01 0.85 40.86
C ASP A 144 1.47 -0.49 40.35
N ALA A 145 1.63 -1.58 41.11
CA ALA A 145 1.11 -2.90 40.71
C ALA A 145 -0.41 -2.94 40.69
N GLN A 146 -1.06 -2.33 41.68
CA GLN A 146 -2.52 -2.20 41.71
C GLN A 146 -3.03 -1.29 40.58
N VAL A 147 -2.36 -0.16 40.34
CA VAL A 147 -2.71 0.74 39.22
C VAL A 147 -2.64 0.01 37.88
N LEU A 148 -1.57 -0.77 37.64
CA LEU A 148 -1.41 -1.53 36.40
C LEU A 148 -2.49 -2.60 36.22
N ASN A 149 -2.82 -3.36 37.27
CA ASN A 149 -3.85 -4.39 37.21
C ASN A 149 -5.25 -3.79 37.00
N ASN A 150 -5.58 -2.72 37.72
CA ASN A 150 -6.85 -2.03 37.57
C ASN A 150 -6.97 -1.38 36.18
N LEU A 151 -5.87 -0.87 35.61
CA LEU A 151 -5.87 -0.29 34.26
C LEU A 151 -6.14 -1.37 33.21
N ARG A 152 -5.57 -2.56 33.34
CA ARG A 152 -5.86 -3.69 32.44
C ARG A 152 -7.33 -4.11 32.51
N GLN A 153 -7.91 -4.14 33.72
CA GLN A 153 -9.33 -4.45 33.91
C GLN A 153 -10.23 -3.37 33.28
N GLU A 154 -9.90 -2.10 33.46
CA GLU A 154 -10.65 -0.98 32.87
C GLU A 154 -10.62 -1.04 31.34
N VAL A 155 -9.45 -1.29 30.75
CA VAL A 155 -9.32 -1.45 29.29
C VAL A 155 -10.12 -2.64 28.78
N ALA A 156 -10.10 -3.78 29.47
CA ALA A 156 -10.91 -4.95 29.09
C ALA A 156 -12.41 -4.66 29.17
N SER A 157 -12.86 -3.98 30.23
CA SER A 157 -14.25 -3.54 30.40
C SER A 157 -14.69 -2.62 29.27
N LEU A 158 -13.88 -1.61 28.91
CA LEU A 158 -14.14 -0.73 27.77
C LEU A 158 -14.20 -1.49 26.45
N GLN A 159 -13.33 -2.49 26.28
CA GLN A 159 -13.28 -3.33 25.10
C GLN A 159 -14.54 -4.21 24.95
N GLU A 160 -15.06 -4.75 26.05
CA GLU A 160 -16.28 -5.55 26.09
C GLU A 160 -17.53 -4.70 25.92
N ALA A 161 -17.56 -3.50 26.51
CA ALA A 161 -18.68 -2.57 26.43
C ALA A 161 -18.87 -2.00 25.01
N TRP A 162 -17.81 -1.91 24.20
CA TRP A 162 -17.88 -1.36 22.85
C TRP A 162 -18.27 -2.42 21.81
N THR A 163 -19.52 -2.34 21.35
CA THR A 163 -20.06 -3.21 20.28
C THR A 163 -20.02 -2.57 18.89
N GLY A 164 -19.56 -1.32 18.77
CA GLY A 164 -19.49 -0.58 17.51
C GLY A 164 -18.26 -0.92 16.66
N GLN A 165 -18.16 -0.27 15.50
CA GLN A 165 -16.97 -0.37 14.65
C GLN A 165 -15.75 0.22 15.38
N ARG A 166 -14.62 -0.48 15.36
CA ARG A 166 -13.34 0.03 15.86
C ARG A 166 -12.59 0.77 14.75
N PRO A 167 -11.71 1.72 15.10
CA PRO A 167 -10.81 2.33 14.12
C PRO A 167 -10.01 1.25 13.38
N SER A 168 -9.90 1.38 12.06
CA SER A 168 -9.04 0.50 11.28
C SER A 168 -7.59 0.64 11.73
N ALA A 169 -6.88 -0.48 11.85
CA ALA A 169 -5.44 -0.46 12.08
C ALA A 169 -4.73 0.29 10.94
N ILE A 170 -3.54 0.82 11.22
CA ILE A 170 -2.68 1.33 10.15
C ILE A 170 -2.30 0.12 9.29
N PRO A 171 -2.63 0.12 7.99
CA PRO A 171 -2.33 -1.01 7.14
C PRO A 171 -0.80 -1.13 7.05
N MET A 172 -0.26 -2.25 7.52
CA MET A 172 1.16 -2.57 7.43
C MET A 172 1.36 -3.69 6.43
N VAL A 173 2.30 -3.48 5.51
CA VAL A 173 2.78 -4.56 4.65
C VAL A 173 3.56 -5.52 5.53
N PRO A 174 3.27 -6.83 5.53
CA PRO A 174 4.04 -7.78 6.32
C PRO A 174 5.50 -7.80 5.87
N GLU A 175 6.43 -8.12 6.78
CA GLU A 175 7.85 -8.29 6.44
C GLU A 175 8.07 -9.43 5.45
N GLU A 176 7.26 -10.48 5.52
CA GLU A 176 7.20 -11.57 4.55
C GLU A 176 5.73 -11.83 4.20
N LEU A 177 5.40 -11.79 2.91
CA LEU A 177 4.06 -12.07 2.43
C LEU A 177 3.93 -13.56 2.13
N THR A 178 3.32 -14.31 3.04
CA THR A 178 3.05 -15.74 2.86
C THR A 178 1.75 -15.96 2.09
N GLU A 179 1.60 -17.13 1.46
CA GLU A 179 0.33 -17.52 0.80
C GLU A 179 -0.85 -17.48 1.78
N ALA A 180 -0.65 -17.98 3.01
CA ALA A 180 -1.68 -17.99 4.04
C ALA A 180 -2.14 -16.56 4.40
N ASP A 181 -1.20 -15.62 4.57
CA ASP A 181 -1.54 -14.21 4.82
C ASP A 181 -2.25 -13.58 3.61
N PHE A 182 -1.72 -13.79 2.40
CA PHE A 182 -2.29 -13.20 1.19
C PHE A 182 -3.71 -13.68 0.92
N TYR A 183 -3.95 -14.99 0.92
CA TYR A 183 -5.25 -15.57 0.59
C TYR A 183 -6.29 -15.48 1.71
N SER A 184 -5.88 -15.25 2.96
CA SER A 184 -6.83 -15.03 4.08
C SER A 184 -7.42 -13.62 4.12
N ARG A 185 -6.84 -12.66 3.39
CA ARG A 185 -7.31 -11.27 3.35
C ARG A 185 -8.65 -11.15 2.64
N ALA A 186 -9.62 -10.53 3.31
CA ALA A 186 -10.95 -10.32 2.78
C ALA A 186 -10.96 -9.55 1.44
N SER A 187 -10.08 -8.57 1.25
CA SER A 187 -9.99 -7.83 -0.02
C SER A 187 -9.42 -8.67 -1.16
N VAL A 188 -8.50 -9.59 -0.89
CA VAL A 188 -7.97 -10.55 -1.88
C VAL A 188 -9.06 -11.57 -2.26
N GLN A 189 -9.79 -12.10 -1.27
CA GLN A 189 -10.91 -13.01 -1.51
C GLN A 189 -12.00 -12.36 -2.36
N ALA A 190 -12.39 -11.12 -2.01
CA ALA A 190 -13.37 -10.35 -2.78
C ALA A 190 -12.92 -10.11 -4.23
N ALA A 191 -11.62 -9.88 -4.46
CA ALA A 191 -11.09 -9.73 -5.81
C ALA A 191 -11.24 -11.04 -6.62
N TYR A 192 -10.91 -12.19 -6.03
CA TYR A 192 -11.11 -13.50 -6.70
C TYR A 192 -12.59 -13.82 -6.94
N GLU A 193 -13.48 -13.46 -6.03
CA GLU A 193 -14.93 -13.63 -6.20
C GLU A 193 -15.48 -12.79 -7.36
N GLN A 194 -14.92 -11.61 -7.60
CA GLN A 194 -15.21 -10.77 -8.75
C GLN A 194 -14.54 -11.25 -10.04
N GLY A 195 -13.79 -12.35 -9.98
CA GLY A 195 -13.03 -12.87 -11.11
C GLY A 195 -11.88 -11.94 -11.51
N LEU A 196 -11.31 -11.17 -10.59
CA LEU A 196 -10.10 -10.40 -10.80
C LEU A 196 -8.87 -11.26 -10.50
N VAL A 197 -7.71 -10.82 -10.99
CA VAL A 197 -6.41 -11.45 -10.73
C VAL A 197 -5.58 -10.52 -9.84
N PRO A 198 -5.52 -10.75 -8.53
CA PRO A 198 -4.59 -10.08 -7.63
C PRO A 198 -3.15 -10.36 -8.07
N LEU A 199 -2.33 -9.32 -8.22
CA LEU A 199 -0.91 -9.41 -8.54
C LEU A 199 -0.04 -9.37 -7.28
N GLY A 200 -0.52 -8.70 -6.23
CA GLY A 200 0.13 -8.57 -4.92
C GLY A 200 -0.50 -7.42 -4.13
N LEU A 201 0.11 -7.01 -3.03
CA LEU A 201 -0.37 -5.95 -2.14
C LEU A 201 0.35 -4.63 -2.41
N ASP A 202 -0.39 -3.54 -2.57
CA ASP A 202 0.16 -2.20 -2.67
C ASP A 202 0.95 -1.84 -1.40
N MET A 203 2.17 -1.30 -1.57
CA MET A 203 3.06 -1.05 -0.43
C MET A 203 2.59 0.05 0.52
N GLU A 204 1.66 0.91 0.09
CA GLU A 204 1.16 2.03 0.90
C GLU A 204 -0.20 1.73 1.53
N THR A 205 -1.07 1.05 0.78
CA THR A 205 -2.46 0.80 1.18
C THR A 205 -2.69 -0.61 1.69
N VAL A 206 -1.80 -1.55 1.37
CA VAL A 206 -1.92 -2.98 1.71
C VAL A 206 -3.20 -3.61 1.15
N GLU A 207 -3.77 -2.98 0.12
CA GLU A 207 -4.86 -3.50 -0.67
C GLU A 207 -4.32 -4.23 -1.91
N PRO A 208 -5.04 -5.24 -2.43
CA PRO A 208 -4.59 -5.95 -3.62
C PRO A 208 -4.57 -5.05 -4.85
N ILE A 209 -3.43 -5.03 -5.54
CA ILE A 209 -3.35 -4.52 -6.90
C ILE A 209 -3.77 -5.65 -7.83
N THR A 210 -4.83 -5.43 -8.61
CA THR A 210 -5.35 -6.44 -9.55
C THR A 210 -5.00 -6.07 -10.98
N TRP A 211 -4.76 -7.06 -11.84
CA TRP A 211 -4.67 -6.85 -13.28
C TRP A 211 -6.01 -6.34 -13.83
N ASN A 212 -5.96 -5.20 -14.56
CA ASN A 212 -7.14 -4.60 -15.13
C ASN A 212 -7.32 -5.01 -16.60
N LEU A 213 -8.24 -5.95 -16.85
CA LEU A 213 -8.57 -6.44 -18.19
C LEU A 213 -9.01 -5.31 -19.14
N SER A 214 -9.66 -4.25 -18.65
CA SER A 214 -10.11 -3.14 -19.50
C SER A 214 -8.94 -2.29 -20.04
N LYS A 215 -7.76 -2.40 -19.43
CA LYS A 215 -6.54 -1.71 -19.87
C LYS A 215 -5.66 -2.57 -20.79
N GLY A 216 -6.09 -3.81 -21.06
CA GLY A 216 -5.44 -4.71 -22.00
C GLY A 216 -4.57 -5.77 -21.34
N ASN A 217 -3.69 -6.37 -22.13
CA ASN A 217 -2.80 -7.45 -21.71
C ASN A 217 -1.73 -6.99 -20.72
N LEU A 218 -1.14 -7.95 -19.99
CA LEU A 218 -0.11 -7.73 -18.98
C LEU A 218 1.23 -8.31 -19.45
N LEU A 219 2.31 -7.54 -19.30
CA LEU A 219 3.68 -8.03 -19.47
C LEU A 219 4.33 -8.21 -18.09
N TYR A 220 4.76 -9.40 -17.74
CA TYR A 220 5.60 -9.64 -16.57
C TYR A 220 7.07 -9.79 -16.98
N LEU A 221 7.93 -8.88 -16.51
CA LEU A 221 9.38 -8.93 -16.73
C LEU A 221 10.11 -9.44 -15.48
N THR A 222 10.85 -10.54 -15.61
CA THR A 222 11.72 -11.06 -14.56
C THR A 222 12.87 -11.86 -15.16
N ASP A 223 14.09 -11.66 -14.66
CA ASP A 223 15.26 -12.47 -15.05
C ASP A 223 15.41 -13.74 -14.18
N ARG A 224 14.48 -13.97 -13.23
CA ARG A 224 14.46 -15.15 -12.36
C ARG A 224 13.37 -16.12 -12.79
N GLN A 225 13.77 -17.36 -13.07
CA GLN A 225 12.85 -18.42 -13.49
C GLN A 225 11.87 -18.80 -12.37
N GLU A 226 12.34 -18.87 -11.12
CA GLU A 226 11.50 -19.13 -9.94
C GLU A 226 10.30 -18.19 -9.88
N TYR A 227 10.53 -16.90 -10.14
CA TYR A 227 9.49 -15.87 -10.14
C TYR A 227 8.45 -16.06 -11.26
N MET A 228 8.88 -16.59 -12.42
CA MET A 228 7.94 -16.91 -13.51
C MET A 228 7.02 -18.05 -13.09
N MET A 229 7.58 -19.08 -12.44
CA MET A 229 6.84 -20.24 -11.97
C MET A 229 5.85 -19.87 -10.87
N ASP A 230 6.29 -19.12 -9.86
CA ASP A 230 5.42 -18.65 -8.77
C ASP A 230 4.25 -17.82 -9.29
N PHE A 231 4.50 -16.97 -10.29
CA PHE A 231 3.44 -16.19 -10.88
C PHE A 231 2.43 -17.06 -11.65
N VAL A 232 2.88 -18.08 -12.38
CA VAL A 232 1.95 -19.05 -13.01
C VAL A 232 1.10 -19.75 -11.95
N ASN A 233 1.71 -20.22 -10.85
CA ASN A 233 0.97 -20.87 -9.74
C ASN A 233 -0.06 -19.93 -9.10
N GLN A 234 0.26 -18.64 -8.96
CA GLN A 234 -0.69 -17.64 -8.46
C GLN A 234 -1.86 -17.41 -9.43
N LEU A 235 -1.60 -17.47 -10.74
CA LEU A 235 -2.65 -17.33 -11.76
C LEU A 235 -3.61 -18.53 -11.78
N THR A 236 -3.10 -19.74 -11.55
CA THR A 236 -3.90 -20.97 -11.53
C THR A 236 -4.74 -21.13 -10.26
N HIS A 237 -4.41 -20.39 -9.18
CA HIS A 237 -5.22 -20.36 -7.96
C HIS A 237 -6.63 -19.75 -8.16
N GLY A 238 -6.81 -18.90 -9.17
CA GLY A 238 -8.08 -18.24 -9.45
C GLY A 238 -9.14 -19.18 -10.03
N LYS A 239 -10.40 -18.73 -10.07
CA LYS A 239 -11.51 -19.45 -10.73
C LYS A 239 -11.54 -19.24 -12.26
N GLN A 240 -10.68 -18.39 -12.80
CA GLN A 240 -10.64 -18.12 -14.22
C GLN A 240 -10.05 -19.30 -14.98
N LYS A 241 -10.54 -19.56 -16.19
CA LYS A 241 -9.88 -20.53 -17.07
C LYS A 241 -8.52 -19.99 -17.50
N VAL A 242 -7.45 -20.75 -17.24
CA VAL A 242 -6.07 -20.41 -17.62
C VAL A 242 -5.59 -21.40 -18.67
N ILE A 243 -4.97 -20.87 -19.74
CA ILE A 243 -4.33 -21.65 -20.79
C ILE A 243 -2.86 -21.21 -20.84
N VAL A 244 -1.93 -22.14 -20.61
CA VAL A 244 -0.50 -21.83 -20.49
C VAL A 244 0.25 -22.37 -21.70
N PHE A 245 0.89 -21.50 -22.47
CA PHE A 245 1.89 -21.87 -23.47
C PHE A 245 3.27 -21.77 -22.83
N ALA A 246 4.05 -22.84 -22.86
CA ALA A 246 5.40 -22.88 -22.32
C ALA A 246 6.34 -23.61 -23.30
N PRO A 247 7.62 -23.21 -23.42
CA PRO A 247 8.57 -23.87 -24.31
C PRO A 247 8.82 -25.31 -23.87
N LYS A 248 9.35 -26.14 -24.78
CA LYS A 248 9.60 -27.58 -24.53
C LYS A 248 10.39 -27.84 -23.26
N HIS A 249 11.34 -26.96 -22.94
CA HIS A 249 12.11 -27.00 -21.70
C HIS A 249 11.58 -25.94 -20.73
N HIS A 250 10.67 -26.33 -19.85
CA HIS A 250 10.10 -25.46 -18.82
C HIS A 250 10.29 -26.02 -17.40
N GLY A 251 10.23 -25.14 -16.40
CA GLY A 251 10.28 -25.50 -14.98
C GLY A 251 8.90 -25.71 -14.32
N LEU A 252 7.81 -25.45 -15.04
CA LEU A 252 6.46 -25.46 -14.48
C LEU A 252 6.04 -26.82 -13.91
N GLN A 253 5.31 -26.79 -12.80
CA GLN A 253 4.58 -27.94 -12.26
C GLN A 253 3.21 -28.02 -12.94
N ILE A 254 2.89 -29.17 -13.54
CA ILE A 254 1.63 -29.35 -14.25
C ILE A 254 0.53 -29.67 -13.25
N GLU A 255 -0.41 -28.74 -13.08
CA GLU A 255 -1.58 -28.88 -12.23
C GLU A 255 -2.78 -29.45 -12.99
N ASN A 256 -3.62 -30.25 -12.31
CA ASN A 256 -4.85 -30.78 -12.89
C ASN A 256 -5.89 -29.66 -13.05
N GLY A 257 -6.44 -29.52 -14.25
CA GLY A 257 -7.51 -28.54 -14.55
C GLY A 257 -7.05 -27.27 -15.25
N VAL A 258 -5.75 -27.14 -15.53
CA VAL A 258 -5.16 -26.05 -16.33
C VAL A 258 -4.70 -26.63 -17.68
N ASP A 259 -4.99 -25.92 -18.77
CA ASP A 259 -4.63 -26.35 -20.12
C ASP A 259 -3.16 -25.94 -20.40
N TYR A 260 -2.19 -26.82 -20.13
CA TYR A 260 -0.77 -26.61 -20.48
C TYR A 260 -0.48 -27.11 -21.90
N ILE A 261 0.12 -26.25 -22.71
CA ILE A 261 0.51 -26.51 -24.09
C ILE A 261 2.02 -26.37 -24.15
N THR A 262 2.73 -27.48 -24.34
CA THR A 262 4.20 -27.55 -24.11
C THR A 262 4.98 -28.13 -25.28
N GLN A 263 4.29 -28.59 -26.32
CA GLN A 263 4.89 -29.19 -27.51
C GLN A 263 4.51 -28.43 -28.77
N GLU A 264 5.40 -28.45 -29.77
CA GLU A 264 5.23 -27.71 -31.02
C GLU A 264 3.94 -28.09 -31.78
N GLU A 265 3.63 -29.37 -31.82
CA GLU A 265 2.43 -29.92 -32.47
C GLU A 265 1.14 -29.42 -31.78
N GLU A 266 1.18 -29.26 -30.46
CA GLU A 266 0.05 -28.76 -29.67
C GLU A 266 -0.13 -27.25 -29.83
N TYR A 267 0.95 -26.48 -30.00
CA TYR A 267 0.87 -25.04 -30.24
C TYR A 267 0.00 -24.74 -31.47
N VAL A 268 0.20 -25.48 -32.56
CA VAL A 268 -0.55 -25.29 -33.81
C VAL A 268 -2.04 -25.46 -33.56
N ALA A 269 -2.45 -26.61 -33.03
CA ALA A 269 -3.86 -26.94 -32.82
C ALA A 269 -4.53 -25.99 -31.81
N ALA A 270 -3.81 -25.62 -30.74
CA ALA A 270 -4.33 -24.71 -29.73
C ALA A 270 -4.48 -23.28 -30.25
N LEU A 271 -3.49 -22.76 -30.98
CA LEU A 271 -3.55 -21.41 -31.55
C LEU A 271 -4.67 -21.31 -32.60
N ASP A 272 -4.86 -22.32 -33.45
CA ASP A 272 -5.98 -22.36 -34.39
C ASP A 272 -7.32 -22.37 -33.64
N THR A 273 -7.46 -23.22 -32.62
CA THR A 273 -8.68 -23.29 -31.81
C THR A 273 -9.00 -21.97 -31.11
N ILE A 274 -8.00 -21.30 -30.52
CA ILE A 274 -8.20 -20.02 -29.84
C ILE A 274 -8.54 -18.93 -30.84
N LYS A 275 -7.86 -18.89 -31.99
CA LYS A 275 -8.11 -17.94 -33.06
C LYS A 275 -9.55 -18.06 -33.58
N ASP A 276 -10.01 -19.25 -33.90
CA ASP A 276 -11.39 -19.49 -34.38
C ASP A 276 -12.43 -19.05 -33.35
N ARG A 277 -12.16 -19.28 -32.05
CA ARG A 277 -13.04 -18.80 -30.96
C ARG A 277 -13.06 -17.28 -30.85
N ILE A 278 -11.91 -16.61 -31.01
CA ILE A 278 -11.81 -15.15 -31.03
C ILE A 278 -12.61 -14.57 -32.21
N GLU A 279 -12.43 -15.13 -33.41
CA GLU A 279 -13.16 -14.72 -34.62
C GLU A 279 -14.68 -14.85 -34.44
N GLY A 280 -15.15 -16.01 -34.01
CA GLY A 280 -16.59 -16.23 -33.77
C GLY A 280 -17.17 -15.32 -32.69
N ARG A 281 -16.39 -14.92 -31.68
CA ARG A 281 -16.82 -13.98 -30.64
C ARG A 281 -16.81 -12.53 -31.10
N LEU A 282 -15.87 -12.14 -31.97
CA LEU A 282 -15.86 -10.83 -32.61
C LEU A 282 -17.12 -10.63 -33.46
N GLU A 283 -17.51 -11.64 -34.25
CA GLU A 283 -18.73 -11.63 -35.06
C GLU A 283 -19.99 -11.48 -34.19
N ARG A 284 -20.05 -12.21 -33.08
CA ARG A 284 -21.17 -12.20 -32.13
C ARG A 284 -21.16 -11.02 -31.15
N ARG A 285 -20.12 -10.19 -31.17
CA ARG A 285 -19.92 -9.08 -30.22
C ARG A 285 -19.98 -9.52 -28.76
N ALA A 286 -19.38 -10.67 -28.46
CA ALA A 286 -19.28 -11.20 -27.10
C ALA A 286 -17.97 -10.72 -26.45
N TYR A 287 -18.10 -10.00 -25.33
CA TYR A 287 -17.00 -9.24 -24.72
C TYR A 287 -16.67 -9.68 -23.30
N GLU A 288 -17.48 -10.56 -22.72
CA GLU A 288 -17.23 -11.14 -21.41
C GLU A 288 -15.93 -11.96 -21.40
N HIS A 289 -15.21 -11.94 -20.27
CA HIS A 289 -13.97 -12.69 -20.09
C HIS A 289 -14.25 -14.19 -20.11
N VAL A 290 -13.42 -14.94 -20.85
CA VAL A 290 -13.55 -16.39 -21.05
C VAL A 290 -12.33 -17.12 -20.54
N ALA A 291 -11.14 -16.70 -20.96
CA ALA A 291 -9.90 -17.36 -20.58
C ALA A 291 -8.72 -16.38 -20.55
N THR A 292 -7.77 -16.65 -19.67
CA THR A 292 -6.48 -15.98 -19.59
C THR A 292 -5.44 -16.82 -20.31
N VAL A 293 -4.87 -16.28 -21.39
CA VAL A 293 -3.80 -16.92 -22.17
C VAL A 293 -2.46 -16.48 -21.60
N VAL A 294 -1.76 -17.39 -20.93
CA VAL A 294 -0.45 -17.14 -20.34
C VAL A 294 0.62 -17.64 -21.28
N ILE A 295 1.55 -16.76 -21.66
CA ILE A 295 2.71 -17.10 -22.45
C ILE A 295 3.92 -17.09 -21.52
N TYR A 296 4.34 -18.27 -21.09
CA TYR A 296 5.47 -18.47 -20.20
C TYR A 296 6.77 -18.49 -20.99
N ASP A 297 7.80 -17.84 -20.45
CA ASP A 297 9.16 -17.77 -21.01
C ASP A 297 9.16 -17.39 -22.50
N TRP A 298 8.68 -16.16 -22.75
CA TRP A 298 8.43 -15.60 -24.07
C TRP A 298 9.58 -15.80 -25.07
N VAL A 299 10.81 -15.47 -24.66
CA VAL A 299 11.97 -15.45 -25.56
C VAL A 299 12.29 -16.85 -26.07
N ASN A 300 12.17 -17.87 -25.21
CA ASN A 300 12.41 -19.25 -25.59
C ASN A 300 11.24 -19.81 -26.40
N LEU A 301 9.99 -19.52 -26.00
CA LEU A 301 8.81 -19.98 -26.74
C LEU A 301 8.78 -19.45 -28.18
N VAL A 302 9.03 -18.16 -28.40
CA VAL A 302 8.96 -17.56 -29.74
C VAL A 302 10.00 -18.17 -30.69
N GLN A 303 11.15 -18.62 -30.18
CA GLN A 303 12.17 -19.31 -30.98
C GLN A 303 11.74 -20.70 -31.44
N GLU A 304 10.87 -21.37 -30.67
CA GLU A 304 10.28 -22.67 -31.04
C GLU A 304 9.12 -22.53 -32.04
N LEU A 305 8.55 -21.34 -32.19
CA LEU A 305 7.40 -21.09 -33.07
C LEU A 305 7.83 -20.82 -34.51
N SER A 306 7.23 -21.56 -35.45
CA SER A 306 7.26 -21.21 -36.87
C SER A 306 6.66 -19.82 -37.13
N LEU A 307 7.06 -19.15 -38.22
CA LEU A 307 6.53 -17.83 -38.59
C LEU A 307 5.00 -17.83 -38.73
N SER A 308 4.41 -18.93 -39.20
CA SER A 308 2.96 -19.08 -39.29
C SER A 308 2.30 -19.04 -37.91
N ASN A 309 2.87 -19.75 -36.93
CA ASN A 309 2.35 -19.77 -35.57
C ASN A 309 2.59 -18.45 -34.84
N GLN A 310 3.71 -17.75 -35.09
CA GLN A 310 3.93 -16.40 -34.57
C GLN A 310 2.84 -15.43 -35.05
N ASN A 311 2.41 -15.52 -36.31
CA ASN A 311 1.32 -14.69 -36.83
C ASN A 311 -0.04 -15.04 -36.20
N LYS A 312 -0.30 -16.32 -35.92
CA LYS A 312 -1.51 -16.74 -35.17
C LYS A 312 -1.47 -16.22 -33.74
N LEU A 313 -0.34 -16.34 -33.05
CA LEU A 313 -0.15 -15.80 -31.71
C LEU A 313 -0.32 -14.27 -31.69
N LEU A 314 0.25 -13.56 -32.67
CA LEU A 314 0.05 -12.13 -32.84
C LEU A 314 -1.44 -11.76 -32.91
N TYR A 315 -2.22 -12.51 -33.70
CA TYR A 315 -3.66 -12.30 -33.78
C TYR A 315 -4.35 -12.51 -32.42
N VAL A 316 -4.01 -13.58 -31.69
CA VAL A 316 -4.53 -13.85 -30.34
C VAL A 316 -4.22 -12.70 -29.39
N LEU A 317 -2.97 -12.24 -29.36
CA LEU A 317 -2.54 -11.15 -28.48
C LEU A 317 -3.18 -9.81 -28.84
N GLU A 318 -3.39 -9.53 -30.13
CA GLU A 318 -3.93 -8.23 -30.59
C GLU A 318 -5.47 -8.14 -30.44
N LYS A 319 -6.17 -9.23 -30.72
CA LYS A 319 -7.65 -9.26 -30.76
C LYS A 319 -8.28 -9.92 -29.55
N GLY A 320 -7.60 -10.86 -28.90
CA GLY A 320 -8.16 -11.71 -27.85
C GLY A 320 -8.72 -10.92 -26.66
N ALA A 321 -7.98 -9.93 -26.16
CA ALA A 321 -8.41 -9.11 -25.02
C ALA A 321 -9.78 -8.43 -25.24
N ARG A 322 -10.14 -8.13 -26.48
CA ARG A 322 -11.42 -7.46 -26.82
C ARG A 322 -12.61 -8.38 -26.65
N VAL A 323 -12.41 -9.69 -26.71
CA VAL A 323 -13.47 -10.71 -26.72
C VAL A 323 -13.26 -11.77 -25.65
N GLY A 324 -12.58 -11.41 -24.55
CA GLY A 324 -12.44 -12.26 -23.37
C GLY A 324 -11.34 -13.32 -23.42
N TYR A 325 -10.38 -13.19 -24.34
CA TYR A 325 -9.13 -13.98 -24.37
C TYR A 325 -7.94 -13.06 -24.08
N ALA A 326 -7.93 -12.47 -22.88
CA ALA A 326 -6.86 -11.58 -22.47
C ALA A 326 -5.58 -12.36 -22.18
N SER A 327 -4.43 -11.72 -22.37
CA SER A 327 -3.14 -12.39 -22.31
C SER A 327 -2.20 -11.82 -21.25
N ILE A 328 -1.42 -12.71 -20.66
CA ILE A 328 -0.29 -12.39 -19.79
C ILE A 328 0.96 -12.96 -20.45
N VAL A 329 1.94 -12.11 -20.74
CA VAL A 329 3.22 -12.52 -21.31
C VAL A 329 4.29 -12.42 -20.23
N ILE A 330 4.98 -13.52 -19.95
CA ILE A 330 6.07 -13.58 -18.98
C ILE A 330 7.38 -13.69 -19.76
N SER A 331 8.32 -12.77 -19.50
CA SER A 331 9.59 -12.72 -20.21
C SER A 331 10.73 -12.25 -19.31
N ASP A 332 11.95 -12.59 -19.70
CA ASP A 332 13.16 -11.94 -19.21
C ASP A 332 13.41 -10.58 -19.90
N SER A 333 14.46 -9.89 -19.47
CA SER A 333 14.92 -8.62 -20.04
C SER A 333 15.43 -8.75 -21.49
N ASN A 334 15.72 -9.95 -21.99
CA ASN A 334 16.15 -10.17 -23.38
C ASN A 334 15.03 -9.89 -24.39
N LEU A 335 13.76 -9.83 -23.95
CA LEU A 335 12.66 -9.32 -24.78
C LEU A 335 13.04 -8.01 -25.46
N SER A 336 13.76 -7.11 -24.79
CA SER A 336 14.19 -5.82 -25.32
C SER A 336 14.91 -5.93 -26.68
N ARG A 337 15.64 -7.02 -26.91
CA ARG A 337 16.43 -7.29 -28.12
C ARG A 337 15.64 -7.95 -29.25
N GLN A 338 14.48 -8.53 -28.96
CA GLN A 338 13.66 -9.23 -29.96
C GLN A 338 13.08 -8.26 -31.01
N ILE A 339 13.20 -8.60 -32.29
CA ILE A 339 12.84 -7.69 -33.41
C ILE A 339 11.63 -8.16 -34.23
N ASP A 340 11.14 -9.36 -33.96
CA ASP A 340 9.94 -9.93 -34.58
C ASP A 340 8.67 -9.13 -34.24
N GLU A 341 7.65 -9.25 -35.09
CA GLU A 341 6.43 -8.45 -35.00
C GLU A 341 5.64 -8.74 -33.72
N VAL A 342 5.58 -10.01 -33.31
CA VAL A 342 4.84 -10.41 -32.12
C VAL A 342 5.49 -9.87 -30.84
N SER A 343 6.81 -9.87 -30.73
CA SER A 343 7.55 -9.24 -29.62
C SER A 343 7.42 -7.72 -29.63
N ARG A 344 7.35 -7.07 -30.80
CA ARG A 344 7.08 -5.63 -30.89
C ARG A 344 5.73 -5.28 -30.28
N LEU A 345 4.68 -6.07 -30.54
CA LEU A 345 3.37 -5.87 -29.93
C LEU A 345 3.44 -5.96 -28.40
N VAL A 346 4.08 -7.00 -27.86
CA VAL A 346 4.22 -7.21 -26.40
C VAL A 346 4.90 -6.01 -25.72
N LYS A 347 5.95 -5.45 -26.33
CA LYS A 347 6.64 -4.26 -25.81
C LYS A 347 5.77 -3.01 -25.71
N THR A 348 4.63 -2.97 -26.41
CA THR A 348 3.69 -1.84 -26.36
C THR A 348 2.61 -1.98 -25.30
N TYR A 349 2.62 -3.06 -24.51
CA TYR A 349 1.63 -3.27 -23.45
C TYR A 349 1.67 -2.14 -22.42
N LYS A 350 0.49 -1.63 -22.09
CA LYS A 350 0.31 -0.51 -21.16
C LYS A 350 0.36 -0.92 -19.69
N GLN A 351 0.31 -2.23 -19.43
CA GLN A 351 0.38 -2.81 -18.10
C GLN A 351 1.59 -3.72 -18.02
N SER A 352 2.40 -3.54 -16.99
CA SER A 352 3.50 -4.43 -16.69
C SER A 352 3.68 -4.68 -15.20
N LEU A 353 4.10 -5.90 -14.87
CA LEU A 353 4.66 -6.28 -13.59
C LEU A 353 6.17 -6.48 -13.80
N MET A 354 7.02 -6.08 -12.86
CA MET A 354 8.47 -6.21 -13.01
C MET A 354 9.10 -6.69 -11.71
N GLY A 355 9.75 -7.85 -11.78
CA GLY A 355 10.61 -8.42 -10.72
C GLY A 355 12.09 -8.08 -10.88
N ILE A 356 12.38 -7.06 -11.69
CA ILE A 356 13.71 -6.51 -11.94
C ILE A 356 13.69 -4.99 -11.67
N ARG A 357 14.88 -4.42 -11.42
CA ARG A 357 15.01 -2.98 -11.16
C ARG A 357 14.47 -2.20 -12.33
N PHE A 358 13.74 -1.12 -12.05
CA PHE A 358 13.07 -0.34 -13.09
C PHE A 358 14.09 0.19 -14.11
N ASN A 359 15.28 0.57 -13.63
CA ASN A 359 16.36 1.11 -14.45
C ASN A 359 17.21 0.06 -15.18
N ASP A 360 17.04 -1.24 -14.89
CA ASP A 360 17.78 -2.34 -15.55
C ASP A 360 17.10 -2.83 -16.84
N GLN A 361 15.94 -2.25 -17.18
CA GLN A 361 15.18 -2.60 -18.38
C GLN A 361 14.84 -1.36 -19.22
N THR A 362 14.56 -1.56 -20.51
CA THR A 362 14.32 -0.47 -21.49
C THR A 362 12.94 -0.51 -22.15
N ILE A 363 12.08 -1.45 -21.76
CA ILE A 363 10.78 -1.71 -22.39
C ILE A 363 9.70 -0.83 -21.77
N VAL A 364 9.61 -0.84 -20.43
CA VAL A 364 8.60 -0.16 -19.64
C VAL A 364 9.07 1.26 -19.33
N THR A 365 8.17 2.22 -19.53
CA THR A 365 8.42 3.64 -19.22
C THR A 365 7.36 4.15 -18.25
N ALA A 366 7.76 5.08 -17.38
CA ALA A 366 6.90 5.71 -16.40
C ALA A 366 7.24 7.19 -16.24
N THR A 367 6.26 7.99 -15.84
CA THR A 367 6.42 9.41 -15.54
C THR A 367 6.97 9.64 -14.13
N ASN A 368 6.59 8.78 -13.18
CA ASN A 368 7.06 8.80 -11.79
C ASN A 368 8.15 7.74 -11.55
N LYS A 369 9.27 7.86 -12.29
CA LYS A 369 10.34 6.87 -12.24
C LYS A 369 10.97 6.77 -10.84
N PRO A 370 11.34 5.55 -10.39
CA PRO A 370 12.19 5.38 -9.21
C PRO A 370 13.54 6.12 -9.35
N PRO A 371 14.20 6.45 -8.22
CA PRO A 371 15.52 7.07 -8.25
C PRO A 371 16.53 6.25 -9.07
N MET A 372 17.40 6.94 -9.81
CA MET A 372 18.40 6.28 -10.67
C MET A 372 19.41 5.43 -9.89
N ARG A 373 19.69 5.80 -8.63
CA ARG A 373 20.48 5.00 -7.70
C ARG A 373 19.53 4.22 -6.80
N GLU A 374 18.99 3.12 -7.31
CA GLU A 374 18.24 2.15 -6.52
C GLU A 374 19.13 0.93 -6.20
N GLY A 375 19.03 0.44 -4.96
CA GLY A 375 19.66 -0.82 -4.56
C GLY A 375 19.03 -2.03 -5.26
N ALA A 376 19.50 -3.23 -4.92
CA ALA A 376 18.81 -4.45 -5.35
C ALA A 376 17.35 -4.43 -4.88
N LEU A 377 16.44 -4.89 -5.74
CA LEU A 377 15.07 -5.14 -5.31
C LEU A 377 15.06 -6.31 -4.34
N ASP A 378 14.31 -6.14 -3.26
CA ASP A 378 13.99 -7.22 -2.33
C ASP A 378 13.13 -8.28 -3.02
N THR A 379 13.21 -9.53 -2.58
CA THR A 379 12.71 -10.71 -3.30
C THR A 379 11.22 -10.60 -3.62
N GLN A 380 10.43 -10.12 -2.67
CA GLN A 380 8.99 -9.96 -2.81
C GLN A 380 8.56 -8.58 -3.29
N ILE A 381 9.48 -7.70 -3.73
CA ILE A 381 9.14 -6.35 -4.14
C ILE A 381 9.21 -6.23 -5.65
N HIS A 382 8.05 -5.94 -6.25
CA HIS A 382 7.90 -5.74 -7.68
C HIS A 382 7.39 -4.34 -7.97
N TYR A 383 7.60 -3.91 -9.21
CA TYR A 383 6.97 -2.71 -9.75
C TYR A 383 5.79 -3.09 -10.63
N TYR A 384 4.61 -2.52 -10.36
CA TYR A 384 3.48 -2.56 -11.28
C TYR A 384 3.34 -1.21 -11.96
N THR A 385 3.32 -1.23 -13.29
CA THR A 385 3.19 -0.03 -14.11
C THR A 385 1.90 -0.12 -14.92
N VAL A 386 1.10 0.93 -14.87
CA VAL A 386 -0.12 1.05 -15.66
C VAL A 386 -0.29 2.48 -16.14
N ASP A 387 -0.54 2.66 -17.43
CA ASP A 387 -0.69 3.99 -18.07
C ASP A 387 0.46 4.96 -17.71
N SER A 388 1.70 4.45 -17.77
CA SER A 388 2.93 5.18 -17.42
C SER A 388 3.05 5.62 -15.96
N LEU A 389 2.24 5.09 -15.05
CA LEU A 389 2.40 5.27 -13.62
C LEU A 389 2.89 3.98 -12.97
N THR A 390 4.01 4.05 -12.25
CA THR A 390 4.60 2.92 -11.54
C THR A 390 4.32 2.99 -10.04
N LYS A 391 4.04 1.83 -9.44
CA LYS A 391 3.92 1.65 -7.99
C LYS A 391 4.70 0.42 -7.54
N LYS A 392 5.13 0.41 -6.27
CA LYS A 392 5.67 -0.79 -5.64
C LYS A 392 4.55 -1.62 -5.05
N LEU A 393 4.67 -2.93 -5.18
CA LEU A 393 3.82 -3.90 -4.52
C LEU A 393 4.66 -5.01 -3.91
N LYS A 394 4.11 -5.64 -2.89
CA LYS A 394 4.60 -6.89 -2.35
C LYS A 394 3.89 -8.06 -3.01
N VAL A 395 4.65 -8.96 -3.62
CA VAL A 395 4.13 -10.11 -4.36
C VAL A 395 4.40 -11.40 -3.59
N LEU A 396 3.62 -12.44 -3.91
CA LEU A 396 3.92 -13.79 -3.42
C LEU A 396 5.15 -14.34 -4.14
N MET A 397 6.09 -14.87 -3.37
CA MET A 397 7.27 -15.61 -3.85
C MET A 397 7.52 -16.76 -2.87
N LYS A 398 7.94 -17.92 -3.38
CA LYS A 398 8.27 -19.10 -2.59
C LYS A 398 9.75 -19.24 -2.28
#